data_AF-A0A845GF34-F1
#
_entry.id   AF-A0A845GF34-F1
#
_cell.length_a   1.000
_cell.length_b   1.000
_cell.length_c   1.000
_cell.angle_alpha   90.00
_cell.angle_beta   90.00
_cell.angle_gamma   90.00
#
_symmetry.space_group_name_H-M   'P 1'
#
loop_
_entity.id
_entity.type
_entity.pdbx_description
1 polymer ?
#
loop_
_entity_poly.entity_id
_entity_poly.type
_entity_poly.pdbx_seq_one_letter_code
_entity_poly.pdbx_strand_id
1 'polypeptide(L)' 'MDIEAGKLYFFTKSGNEVRAIEPAPPYMRQPMWEVERTQGVSAGKRMDVPARALVTSLD' A
#
# COMPACT_ATOMS: atom_id res chain seq x y z
N MET A 1 -10.51 -2.99 8.27
CA MET A 1 -9.76 -1.73 8.25
C MET A 1 -10.02 -1.11 6.90
N ASP A 2 -10.59 0.09 6.88
CA ASP A 2 -10.84 0.79 5.64
C ASP A 2 -9.57 1.55 5.25
N ILE A 3 -9.10 1.32 4.02
CA ILE A 3 -7.95 2.02 3.46
C ILE A 3 -8.45 3.32 2.86
N GLU A 4 -7.76 4.40 3.17
CA GLU A 4 -8.13 5.75 2.76
C GLU A 4 -7.11 6.28 1.76
N ALA A 5 -7.58 6.79 0.62
CA ALA A 5 -6.74 7.43 -0.37
C ALA A 5 -6.02 8.65 0.22
N GLY A 6 -4.75 8.83 -0.13
CA GLY A 6 -3.88 9.90 0.37
C GLY A 6 -3.21 9.60 1.72
N LYS A 7 -3.67 8.60 2.48
CA LYS A 7 -3.12 8.25 3.79
C LYS A 7 -1.88 7.36 3.67
N LEU A 8 -0.99 7.46 4.67
CA LEU A 8 0.22 6.67 4.78
C LEU A 8 -0.03 5.36 5.52
N TYR A 9 0.57 4.30 5.01
CA TYR A 9 0.55 2.94 5.55
C TYR A 9 1.93 2.30 5.41
N PHE A 10 2.17 1.23 6.14
CA PHE A 10 3.32 0.36 5.94
C PHE A 10 2.92 -0.86 5.13
N PHE A 11 3.73 -1.19 4.12
CA PHE A 11 3.59 -2.42 3.36
C PHE A 11 4.35 -3.56 4.06
N THR A 12 3.64 -4.45 4.74
CA THR A 12 4.18 -5.48 5.63
C THR A 12 5.24 -6.37 5.00
N LYS A 13 5.12 -6.68 3.69
CA LYS A 13 6.09 -7.53 2.98
C LYS A 13 7.50 -6.91 2.95
N SER A 14 7.60 -5.58 2.95
CA SER A 14 8.86 -4.88 2.74
C SER A 14 9.21 -3.87 3.82
N GLY A 15 8.30 -3.61 4.76
CA GLY A 15 8.44 -2.60 5.81
C GLY A 15 8.42 -1.15 5.32
N ASN A 16 8.20 -0.91 4.02
CA ASN A 16 8.26 0.44 3.47
C ASN A 16 6.97 1.21 3.76
N GLU A 17 7.13 2.49 4.07
CA GLU A 17 6.02 3.45 4.08
C GLU A 17 5.56 3.73 2.64
N VAL A 18 4.25 3.69 2.46
CA VAL A 18 3.58 3.90 1.19
C VAL A 18 2.35 4.78 1.38
N ARG A 19 2.03 5.62 0.39
CA ARG A 19 0.80 6.38 0.32
C ARG A 19 -0.24 5.60 -0.47
N ALA A 20 -1.42 5.38 0.09
CA ALA A 20 -2.54 4.80 -0.65
C ALA A 20 -3.04 5.76 -1.72
N ILE A 21 -3.24 5.29 -2.95
CA ILE A 21 -3.72 6.10 -4.07
C ILE A 21 -5.18 5.80 -4.34
N GLU A 22 -5.50 4.58 -4.78
CA GLU A 22 -6.87 4.16 -5.08
C GLU A 22 -7.04 2.64 -5.02
N PRO A 23 -8.28 2.12 -4.93
CA PRO A 23 -8.55 0.70 -5.10
C PRO A 23 -8.12 0.21 -6.48
N ALA A 24 -7.37 -0.90 -6.52
CA ALA A 24 -6.92 -1.53 -7.75
C ALA A 24 -7.77 -2.78 -8.09
N PRO A 25 -7.76 -3.27 -9.34
CA PRO A 25 -8.43 -4.50 -9.73
C PRO A 25 -8.05 -5.67 -8.81
N PRO A 26 -9.02 -6.46 -8.31
CA PRO A 26 -8.73 -7.59 -7.46
C PRO A 26 -7.81 -8.61 -8.15
N TYR A 27 -6.80 -9.09 -7.43
CA TYR A 27 -5.91 -10.15 -7.90
C TYR A 27 -6.10 -11.41 -7.06
N MET A 28 -6.30 -12.56 -7.69
CA MET A 28 -6.56 -13.83 -7.00
C MET A 28 -7.67 -13.73 -5.94
N ARG A 29 -8.77 -13.03 -6.27
CA ARG A 29 -9.92 -12.77 -5.37
C ARG A 29 -9.57 -11.97 -4.10
N GLN A 30 -8.43 -11.29 -4.07
CA GLN A 30 -8.04 -10.42 -2.97
C GLN A 30 -8.21 -8.96 -3.37
N PRO A 31 -8.74 -8.09 -2.48
CA PRO A 31 -8.79 -6.66 -2.72
C PRO A 31 -7.36 -6.11 -2.79
N MET A 32 -7.11 -5.30 -3.81
CA MET A 32 -5.82 -4.67 -4.09
C MET A 32 -5.95 -3.15 -3.98
N TRP A 33 -4.83 -2.49 -3.72
CA TRP A 33 -4.71 -1.04 -3.70
C TRP A 33 -3.45 -0.62 -4.45
N GLU A 34 -3.59 0.38 -5.32
CA GLU A 34 -2.44 1.10 -5.85
C GLU A 34 -1.85 1.96 -4.73
N VAL A 35 -0.55 1.83 -4.52
CA VAL A 35 0.19 2.60 -3.54
C VAL A 35 1.44 3.20 -4.14
N GLU A 36 1.85 4.37 -3.65
CA GLU A 36 3.09 5.03 -4.00
C GLU A 36 4.10 4.93 -2.86
N ARG A 37 5.34 4.54 -3.14
CA ARG A 37 6.40 4.56 -2.14
C ARG A 37 6.78 6.00 -1.81
N THR A 38 6.79 6.34 -0.52
CA THR A 38 7.11 7.71 -0.08
C THR A 38 8.58 7.92 0.23
N GLN A 39 9.35 6.84 0.42
CA GLN A 39 10.73 6.89 0.90
C GLN A 39 11.69 5.98 0.11
N GLY A 40 12.99 6.26 0.24
CA GLY A 40 14.09 5.48 -0.33
C GLY A 40 14.29 5.66 -1.84
N VAL A 41 15.16 4.82 -2.43
CA VAL A 41 15.53 4.88 -3.87
C VAL A 41 14.38 4.60 -4.84
N SER A 42 13.25 4.10 -4.32
CA SER A 42 12.05 3.82 -5.09
C SER A 42 10.91 4.79 -4.78
N ALA A 43 11.19 5.92 -4.12
CA ALA A 43 10.19 6.96 -3.89
C ALA A 43 9.54 7.40 -5.22
N GLY A 44 8.23 7.59 -5.21
CA GLY A 44 7.42 7.93 -6.38
C GLY A 44 7.05 6.74 -7.28
N LYS A 45 7.59 5.54 -7.04
CA LYS A 45 7.13 4.34 -7.76
C LYS A 45 5.80 3.85 -7.21
N ARG A 46 4.89 3.51 -8.13
CA ARG A 46 3.59 2.93 -7.83
C ARG A 46 3.58 1.42 -7.98
N MET A 47 2.74 0.76 -7.19
CA MET A 47 2.51 -0.68 -7.26
C MET A 47 1.18 -1.07 -6.64
N ASP A 48 0.61 -2.17 -7.14
CA ASP A 48 -0.56 -2.79 -6.54
C ASP A 48 -0.14 -3.75 -5.44
N VAL A 49 -0.74 -3.58 -4.26
CA VAL A 49 -0.50 -4.45 -3.11
C VAL A 49 -1.82 -4.96 -2.52
N PRO A 50 -1.82 -6.14 -1.88
CA PRO A 50 -3.01 -6.61 -1.19
C PRO A 50 -3.39 -5.64 -0.08
N ALA A 51 -4.68 -5.29 0.01
CA ALA A 51 -5.19 -4.40 1.06
C ALA A 51 -4.80 -4.88 2.47
N ARG A 52 -4.84 -6.21 2.69
CA ARG A 52 -4.45 -6.85 3.96
C ARG A 52 -2.96 -6.70 4.32
N ALA A 53 -2.12 -6.29 3.38
CA ALA A 53 -0.69 -6.06 3.60
C ALA A 53 -0.37 -4.60 3.93
N LEU A 54 -1.38 -3.72 4.00
CA LEU A 54 -1.27 -2.35 4.44
C LEU A 54 -1.69 -2.24 5.90
N VAL A 55 -0.80 -1.74 6.75
CA VAL A 55 -1.01 -1.57 8.19
C VAL A 55 -0.58 -0.17 8.62
N THR A 56 -1.11 0.32 9.74
CA THR A 56 -0.69 1.62 10.32
C THR A 56 0.53 1.53 11.22
N SER A 57 0.94 0.32 11.63
CA SER A 57 2.13 0.07 12.45
C SER A 57 2.74 -1.30 12.09
N LEU A 58 4.06 -1.44 12.26
CA LEU A 58 4.82 -2.68 12.02
C LEU A 58 5.20 -3.42 13.32
N ASP A 59 4.54 -3.11 14.44
CA ASP A 59 4.79 -3.70 15.77
C ASP A 59 4.97 -5.24 15.76
#